data_AF-A0A3M7P414-F1
#
_entry.id   AF-A0A3M7P414-F1
#
_cell.length_a   1.000
_cell.length_b   1.000
_cell.length_c   1.000
_cell.angle_alpha   90.00
_cell.angle_beta   90.00
_cell.angle_gamma   90.00
#
_symmetry.space_group_name_H-M   'P 1'
#
loop_
_entity.id
_entity.type
_entity.pdbx_description
1 polymer ?
#
loop_
_entity_poly.entity_id
_entity_poly.type
_entity_poly.pdbx_seq_one_letter_code
_entity_poly.pdbx_strand_id
1 'polypeptide(L)'
;MDDPFEAISNLTSDCYNSGFKEGILNGKKIALTQGFKIGIQTSFKIPKDIGNIYATCSLHKNQSTDQSNDKVSKLAIQICDLIDLFEYSNCHAESFESNINLIKDKFKQFCSLTSTKSLNLKNNQNHLTF
;
A
#
# COMPACT_ATOMS: atom_id res chain seq x y z
N MET A 1 -24.58 -40.63 43.12
CA MET A 1 -24.27 -41.08 41.75
C MET A 1 -24.71 -39.96 40.85
N ASP A 2 -23.78 -39.36 40.13
CA ASP A 2 -24.12 -38.32 39.14
C ASP A 2 -24.85 -38.97 37.96
N ASP A 3 -25.88 -38.29 37.45
CA ASP A 3 -26.70 -38.78 36.34
C ASP A 3 -25.83 -38.87 35.07
N PRO A 4 -25.68 -40.06 34.46
CA PRO A 4 -24.91 -40.21 33.23
C PRO A 4 -25.41 -39.33 32.07
N PHE A 5 -26.70 -38.94 32.05
CA PHE A 5 -27.21 -37.99 31.05
C PHE A 5 -26.73 -36.55 31.31
N GLU A 6 -26.63 -36.15 32.58
CA GLU A 6 -26.08 -34.85 32.98
C GLU A 6 -24.59 -34.77 32.66
N ALA A 7 -23.84 -35.86 32.88
CA ALA A 7 -22.43 -35.95 32.51
C ALA A 7 -22.21 -35.80 30.99
N ILE A 8 -23.06 -36.41 30.15
CA ILE A 8 -23.01 -36.27 28.69
C ILE A 8 -23.39 -34.85 28.25
N SER A 9 -24.41 -34.26 28.87
CA SER A 9 -24.84 -32.89 28.57
C SER A 9 -23.74 -31.87 28.88
N ASN A 10 -23.09 -32.02 30.03
CA ASN A 10 -21.97 -31.18 30.45
C ASN A 10 -20.77 -31.33 29.49
N LEU A 11 -20.40 -32.56 29.14
CA LEU A 11 -19.33 -32.83 28.17
C LEU A 11 -19.62 -32.17 26.80
N THR A 12 -20.88 -32.23 26.36
CA THR A 12 -21.30 -31.62 25.08
C THR A 12 -21.15 -30.10 25.13
N SER A 13 -21.62 -29.48 26.21
CA SER A 13 -21.48 -28.03 26.44
C SER A 13 -20.01 -27.60 26.47
N ASP A 14 -19.15 -28.36 27.15
CA ASP A 14 -17.72 -28.09 27.26
C ASP A 14 -17.01 -28.19 25.89
N CYS A 15 -17.34 -29.21 25.10
CA CYS A 15 -16.85 -29.35 23.73
C CYS A 15 -17.23 -28.14 22.85
N TYR A 16 -18.48 -27.68 22.90
CA TYR A 16 -18.93 -26.50 22.14
C TYR A 16 -18.19 -25.24 22.58
N ASN A 17 -18.07 -25.02 23.89
CA ASN A 17 -17.37 -23.85 24.43
C ASN A 17 -15.88 -23.87 24.09
N SER A 18 -15.24 -25.05 24.12
CA SER A 18 -13.85 -25.23 23.72
C SER A 18 -13.67 -24.94 22.23
N GLY A 19 -14.50 -25.52 21.37
CA GLY A 19 -14.44 -25.29 19.92
C GLY A 19 -14.67 -23.84 19.53
N PHE A 20 -15.60 -23.14 20.20
CA PHE A 20 -15.82 -21.71 19.99
C PHE A 20 -14.60 -20.87 20.38
N LYS A 21 -14.02 -21.11 21.57
CA LYS A 21 -12.81 -20.40 22.04
C LYS A 21 -11.62 -20.66 21.12
N GLU A 22 -11.42 -21.90 20.69
CA GLU A 22 -10.37 -22.29 19.76
C GLU A 22 -10.56 -21.61 18.40
N GLY A 23 -11.79 -21.60 17.86
CA GLY A 23 -12.12 -20.92 16.62
C GLY A 23 -11.83 -19.42 16.67
N ILE A 24 -12.20 -18.74 17.75
CA ILE A 24 -11.89 -17.31 17.96
C ILE A 24 -10.37 -17.08 18.04
N LEU A 25 -9.64 -17.91 18.79
CA LEU A 25 -8.19 -17.77 18.95
C LEU A 25 -7.46 -17.99 17.62
N ASN A 26 -7.84 -19.05 16.89
CA ASN A 26 -7.24 -19.38 15.61
C ASN A 26 -7.58 -18.31 14.56
N GLY A 27 -8.82 -17.81 14.54
CA GLY A 27 -9.23 -16.70 13.68
C GLY A 27 -8.38 -15.45 13.91
N LYS A 28 -8.15 -15.06 15.18
CA LYS A 28 -7.27 -13.93 15.53
C LYS A 28 -5.84 -14.16 15.05
N LYS A 29 -5.29 -15.37 15.22
CA LYS A 29 -3.93 -15.71 14.79
C LYS A 29 -3.78 -15.63 13.27
N ILE A 30 -4.76 -16.14 12.52
CA ILE A 30 -4.78 -16.07 11.06
C ILE A 30 -4.86 -14.61 10.60
N ALA A 31 -5.77 -13.82 11.18
CA ALA A 31 -5.93 -12.41 10.84
C ALA A 31 -4.64 -11.61 11.09
N LEU A 32 -3.97 -11.84 12.23
CA LEU A 32 -2.68 -11.20 12.52
C LEU A 32 -1.60 -11.59 11.51
N THR A 33 -1.50 -12.89 11.18
CA THR A 33 -0.51 -13.40 10.24
C THR A 33 -0.73 -12.87 8.82
N GLN A 34 -2.00 -12.85 8.37
CA GLN A 34 -2.38 -12.30 7.08
C GLN A 34 -2.13 -10.80 7.03
N GLY A 35 -2.55 -10.05 8.05
CA GLY A 35 -2.31 -8.62 8.15
C GLY A 35 -0.82 -8.28 8.11
N PHE A 36 0.01 -9.03 8.81
CA PHE A 36 1.47 -8.87 8.78
C PHE A 36 2.06 -9.13 7.38
N LYS A 37 1.66 -10.23 6.73
CA LYS A 37 2.11 -10.55 5.37
C LYS A 37 1.69 -9.48 4.36
N ILE A 38 0.43 -9.02 4.44
CA ILE A 38 -0.09 -7.95 3.58
C ILE A 38 0.68 -6.65 3.85
N GLY A 39 0.96 -6.33 5.11
CA GLY A 39 1.75 -5.17 5.49
C GLY A 39 3.14 -5.19 4.86
N ILE A 40 3.86 -6.31 4.96
CA ILE A 40 5.18 -6.48 4.33
C ILE A 40 5.10 -6.38 2.80
N GLN A 41 4.10 -7.00 2.18
CA GLN A 41 3.98 -6.98 0.71
C GLN A 41 3.64 -5.59 0.18
N THR A 42 2.82 -4.83 0.91
CA THR A 42 2.34 -3.52 0.48
C THR A 42 3.29 -2.38 0.87
N SER A 43 4.13 -2.55 1.91
CA SER A 43 5.05 -1.50 2.38
C SER A 43 6.05 -1.05 1.32
N PHE A 44 6.48 -1.95 0.42
CA PHE A 44 7.41 -1.60 -0.66
C PHE A 44 6.74 -0.91 -1.85
N LYS A 45 5.40 -0.94 -1.96
CA LYS A 45 4.69 -0.42 -3.13
C LYS A 45 4.84 1.09 -3.25
N ILE A 46 4.66 1.82 -2.15
CA ILE A 46 4.74 3.28 -2.13
C ILE A 46 6.17 3.76 -2.47
N PRO A 47 7.24 3.31 -1.79
CA PRO A 47 8.60 3.71 -2.15
C PRO A 47 8.98 3.34 -3.59
N LYS A 48 8.54 2.17 -4.07
CA LYS A 48 8.78 1.75 -5.46
C LYS A 48 8.11 2.69 -6.46
N ASP A 49 6.84 3.03 -6.24
CA ASP A 49 6.09 3.91 -7.13
C ASP A 49 6.70 5.31 -7.15
N ILE A 50 7.05 5.86 -5.97
CA ILE A 50 7.71 7.16 -5.85
C ILE A 50 9.10 7.15 -6.51
N GLY A 51 9.89 6.09 -6.30
CA GLY A 51 11.20 5.95 -6.95
C GLY A 51 11.12 5.89 -8.48
N ASN A 52 10.12 5.18 -9.03
CA ASN A 52 9.89 5.14 -10.48
C ASN A 52 9.49 6.52 -11.05
N ILE A 53 8.64 7.26 -10.33
CA ILE A 53 8.26 8.63 -10.70
C ILE A 53 9.52 9.52 -10.69
N TYR A 54 10.31 9.46 -9.62
CA TYR A 54 11.53 10.26 -9.48
C TYR A 54 12.53 9.99 -10.61
N ALA A 55 12.79 8.72 -10.91
CA ALA A 55 13.70 8.34 -11.99
C ALA A 55 13.20 8.86 -13.36
N THR A 56 11.91 8.72 -13.64
CA THR A 56 11.29 9.18 -14.90
C THR A 56 11.41 10.70 -15.07
N CYS A 57 11.08 11.46 -14.02
CA CYS A 57 11.16 12.91 -14.05
C CYS A 57 12.61 13.42 -14.04
N SER A 58 13.52 12.76 -13.34
CA SER A 58 14.95 13.09 -13.33
C SER A 58 15.59 12.93 -14.70
N LEU A 59 15.22 11.87 -15.44
CA LEU A 59 15.68 11.70 -16.83
C LEU A 59 15.23 12.86 -17.72
N HIS A 60 13.97 13.28 -17.61
CA HIS A 60 13.47 14.42 -18.38
C HIS A 60 14.11 15.75 -17.96
N LYS A 61 14.33 15.95 -16.66
CA LYS A 61 15.06 17.11 -16.13
C LYS A 61 16.46 17.23 -16.73
N ASN A 62 17.17 16.12 -16.90
CA ASN A 62 18.56 16.10 -17.38
C ASN A 62 18.69 16.09 -18.91
N GLN A 63 17.67 15.64 -19.65
CA GLN A 63 17.66 15.63 -21.12
C GLN A 63 17.30 16.99 -21.73
N SER A 64 16.65 17.86 -20.96
CA SER A 64 16.27 19.21 -21.40
C SER A 64 17.47 20.17 -21.35
N THR A 65 18.38 20.06 -22.31
CA THR A 65 19.56 20.93 -22.40
C THR A 65 19.26 22.36 -22.86
N ASP A 66 18.08 22.64 -23.43
CA ASP A 66 17.84 23.92 -24.13
C ASP A 66 16.57 24.72 -23.78
N GLN A 67 15.67 24.28 -22.90
CA GLN A 67 14.45 25.06 -22.66
C GLN A 67 14.01 25.12 -21.20
N SER A 68 14.55 26.12 -20.50
CA SER A 68 14.01 26.71 -19.26
C SER A 68 12.52 27.13 -19.36
N ASN A 69 11.91 27.07 -20.56
CA ASN A 69 10.51 27.41 -20.80
C ASN A 69 9.57 26.24 -21.13
N ASP A 70 10.07 25.02 -21.27
CA ASP A 70 9.18 23.89 -21.53
C ASP A 70 8.39 23.51 -20.26
N LYS A 71 7.06 23.47 -20.39
CA LYS A 71 6.13 23.11 -19.31
C LYS A 71 6.47 21.73 -18.73
N VAL A 72 6.92 20.80 -19.55
CA VAL A 72 7.30 19.45 -19.11
C VAL A 72 8.50 19.49 -18.18
N SER A 73 9.54 20.24 -18.55
CA SER A 73 10.77 20.38 -17.76
C SER A 73 10.50 21.03 -16.40
N LYS A 74 9.69 22.10 -16.38
CA LYS A 74 9.27 22.74 -15.11
C LYS A 74 8.49 21.78 -14.21
N LEU A 75 7.58 21.00 -14.80
CA LEU A 75 6.78 20.04 -14.04
C LEU A 75 7.63 18.87 -13.52
N ALA A 76 8.61 18.40 -14.31
CA ALA A 76 9.56 17.37 -13.88
C ALA A 76 10.41 17.84 -12.69
N ILE A 77 10.89 19.08 -12.72
CA ILE A 77 11.63 19.69 -11.60
C ILE A 77 10.74 19.76 -10.36
N GLN A 78 9.51 20.26 -10.47
CA GLN A 78 8.57 20.33 -9.34
C GLN A 78 8.30 18.96 -8.71
N ILE A 79 8.17 17.91 -9.52
CA ILE A 79 7.97 16.55 -9.01
C ILE A 79 9.20 16.06 -8.26
N CYS A 80 10.41 16.31 -8.77
CA CYS A 80 11.65 15.95 -8.08
C CYS A 80 11.75 16.68 -6.74
N ASP A 81 11.50 17.98 -6.71
CA ASP A 81 11.57 18.80 -5.49
C ASP A 81 10.56 18.31 -4.44
N LEU A 82 9.33 17.95 -4.85
CA LEU A 82 8.33 17.38 -3.94
C LEU A 82 8.77 16.04 -3.35
N ILE A 83 9.47 15.21 -4.12
CA ILE A 83 9.96 13.91 -3.68
C ILE A 83 11.19 14.06 -2.77
N ASP A 84 12.09 14.99 -3.07
CA ASP A 84 13.28 15.28 -2.26
C ASP A 84 12.90 15.84 -0.88
N LEU A 85 11.81 16.63 -0.81
CA LEU A 85 11.25 17.16 0.44
C LEU A 85 10.30 16.19 1.16
N PHE A 86 10.02 15.01 0.58
CA PHE A 86 9.08 14.06 1.14
C PHE A 86 9.65 13.39 2.39
N GLU A 87 8.96 13.54 3.53
CA GLU A 87 9.38 12.96 4.80
C GLU A 87 8.98 11.48 4.90
N TYR A 88 9.89 10.57 4.53
CA TYR A 88 9.66 9.12 4.60
C TYR A 88 9.67 8.56 6.03
N SER A 89 10.23 9.30 7.00
CA SER A 89 10.37 8.88 8.39
C SER A 89 9.06 8.83 9.16
N ASN A 90 8.05 9.59 8.75
CA ASN A 90 6.78 9.68 9.46
C ASN A 90 5.58 9.33 8.57
N CYS A 91 5.39 8.02 8.32
CA CYS A 91 4.29 7.51 7.50
C CYS A 91 2.90 7.60 8.15
N HIS A 92 2.82 8.01 9.42
CA HIS A 92 1.57 8.20 10.16
C HIS A 92 1.09 9.65 10.19
N ALA A 93 1.88 10.59 9.67
CA ALA A 93 1.45 11.97 9.54
C ALA A 93 0.25 12.07 8.59
N GLU A 94 -0.76 12.87 8.95
CA GLU A 94 -1.90 13.15 8.06
C GLU A 94 -1.45 13.73 6.71
N SER A 95 -0.32 14.45 6.70
CA SER A 95 0.28 15.02 5.50
C SER A 95 0.92 13.98 4.59
N PHE A 96 1.24 12.77 5.07
CA PHE A 96 1.95 11.75 4.29
C PHE A 96 1.13 11.31 3.06
N GLU A 97 -0.15 10.96 3.27
CA GLU A 97 -1.04 10.56 2.19
C GLU A 97 -1.35 11.72 1.24
N SER A 98 -1.55 12.93 1.79
CA SER A 98 -1.76 14.16 1.02
C SER A 98 -0.59 14.44 0.07
N ASN A 99 0.64 14.35 0.59
CA ASN A 99 1.87 14.57 -0.18
C ASN A 99 2.05 13.50 -1.28
N ILE A 100 1.74 12.23 -1.00
CA ILE A 100 1.76 11.16 -2.02
C ILE A 100 0.76 11.46 -3.14
N ASN A 101 -0.46 11.87 -2.78
CA ASN A 101 -1.50 12.19 -3.76
C ASN A 101 -1.11 13.40 -4.61
N LEU A 102 -0.49 14.42 -4.01
CA LEU A 102 0.06 15.58 -4.72
C LEU A 102 1.12 15.15 -5.75
N ILE A 103 2.08 14.31 -5.36
CA ILE A 103 3.12 13.79 -6.27
C ILE A 103 2.47 13.01 -7.42
N LYS A 104 1.51 12.12 -7.13
CA LYS A 104 0.79 11.35 -8.15
C LYS A 104 0.02 12.24 -9.12
N ASP A 105 -0.64 13.28 -8.63
CA ASP A 105 -1.43 14.17 -9.47
C ASP A 105 -0.57 15.05 -10.37
N LYS A 106 0.59 15.50 -9.87
CA LYS A 106 1.60 16.17 -10.70
C LYS A 106 2.18 15.22 -11.73
N PHE A 107 2.45 13.97 -11.37
CA PHE A 107 2.94 12.97 -12.32
C PHE A 107 1.91 12.62 -13.41
N LYS A 108 0.61 12.54 -13.08
CA LYS A 108 -0.45 12.38 -14.10
C LYS A 108 -0.41 13.52 -15.12
N GLN A 109 -0.27 14.77 -14.66
CA GLN A 109 -0.13 15.93 -15.54
C GLN A 109 1.11 15.81 -16.42
N PHE A 110 2.22 15.34 -15.86
CA PHE A 110 3.46 15.09 -16.60
C PHE A 110 3.29 14.02 -17.69
N CYS A 111 2.64 12.89 -17.38
CA CYS A 111 2.34 11.85 -18.37
C CYS A 111 1.43 12.37 -19.49
N SER A 112 0.43 13.20 -19.16
CA SER A 112 -0.45 13.81 -20.16
C SER A 112 0.30 14.69 -21.15
N LEU A 113 1.37 15.37 -20.72
CA LEU A 113 2.16 16.26 -21.59
C LEU A 113 3.23 15.52 -22.40
N THR A 114 3.76 14.41 -21.89
CA THR A 114 4.88 13.69 -22.53
C THR A 114 4.43 12.60 -23.49
N SER A 115 3.12 12.38 -23.66
CA SER A 115 2.55 11.23 -24.39
C SER A 115 3.10 9.87 -23.92
N THR A 116 3.80 9.83 -22.78
CA THR A 116 4.26 8.59 -22.18
C THR A 116 3.02 7.89 -21.65
N LYS A 117 2.74 6.73 -22.23
CA LYS A 117 1.68 5.83 -21.79
C LYS A 117 1.89 5.64 -20.28
N SER A 118 0.96 6.18 -19.48
CA SER A 118 0.95 6.09 -18.01
C SER A 118 1.52 4.74 -17.60
N LEU A 119 2.73 4.76 -17.00
CA LEU A 119 3.36 3.56 -16.45
C LEU A 119 2.28 2.90 -15.60
N ASN A 120 1.85 1.71 -16.02
CA ASN A 120 0.64 1.06 -15.57
C ASN A 120 0.72 0.81 -14.05
N LEU A 121 0.33 1.80 -13.24
CA LEU A 121 0.21 1.71 -11.79
C LEU A 121 -0.94 0.76 -11.38
N LYS A 122 -1.69 0.27 -12.37
CA LYS A 122 -2.67 -0.80 -12.27
C LYS A 122 -2.04 -2.13 -12.68
N ASN A 123 -1.20 -2.71 -11.82
CA ASN A 123 -1.01 -4.16 -11.81
C ASN A 123 -0.92 -4.60 -10.35
N ASN A 124 -2.02 -5.15 -9.87
CA ASN A 124 -2.18 -6.17 -8.82
C ASN A 124 -3.63 -6.12 -8.28
N GLN A 125 -4.62 -6.32 -9.16
CA GLN A 125 -5.99 -6.68 -8.74
C GLN A 125 -6.31 -8.16 -9.00
N ASN A 126 -5.36 -8.95 -9.52
CA ASN A 126 -5.56 -10.39 -9.72
C ASN A 126 -4.52 -11.16 -8.91
N HIS A 127 -4.87 -11.48 -7.68
CA HIS A 127 -4.63 -12.78 -7.04
C HIS A 127 -5.01 -12.63 -5.57
N LEU A 128 -6.26 -12.97 -5.27
CA LEU A 128 -6.72 -13.59 -4.03
C LEU A 128 -8.14 -14.10 -4.34
N THR A 129 -8.19 -15.19 -5.11
CA THR A 129 -9.27 -16.17 -4.94
C THR A 129 -9.14 -16.70 -3.51
N PHE A 130 -10.17 -16.46 -2.71
CA PHE A 130 -10.55 -17.35 -1.61
C PHE A 130 -11.87 -17.99 -2.00
#